data_AF-A0AAV8Z224-F1
#
_entry.id   AF-A0AAV8Z224-F1
#
_cell.length_a   1.000
_cell.length_b   1.000
_cell.length_c   1.000
_cell.angle_alpha   90.00
_cell.angle_beta   90.00
_cell.angle_gamma   90.00
#
_symmetry.space_group_name_H-M   'P 1'
#
loop_
_entity.id
_entity.type
_entity.pdbx_description
1 polymer ?
#
loop_
_entity_poly.entity_id
_entity_poly.type
_entity_poly.pdbx_seq_one_letter_code
_entity_poly.pdbx_strand_id
1 'polypeptide(L)'
;MVATLRRLTDDIILEMSAKKRVNNSVNWNFRPNDNGEQKPTGTKPTREPTSIKEIFLLMVLHVCKKSLFFNTNLKIALYLGCLFLVSLIADVLPFPKMYLSRSDNIFNRVFVKFAWGWNLVILLPFVIFTSLVYCCGDKQKIAKHHLLRIGIATFFWWFWTTLFNYVEASFGKCGNLKFPTKGTCLRAGHLWNGFDLSGHSFILIYGSLFLIEEARCIMNWDSIRDSMRLEEYNRTAKQTIQQSSSLCNLDDTEFSTLKCYYEKYTPYIKGLFIVIAVFQIMWDFMLLSTILYYHVMIEKFLGGLSAVLTWYVTYRMWYCRPNAVPKMPGEGSFKYAKGASKPVLRRNASFSDNRHPIFKGRVIFTKAQEDSIIIGS
;
A
#
# COMPACT_ATOMS: atom_id res chain seq x y z
N MET A 1 6.52 -7.45 30.85
CA MET A 1 6.72 -8.01 29.50
C MET A 1 7.24 -9.45 29.52
N VAL A 2 8.29 -9.77 30.29
CA VAL A 2 8.80 -11.16 30.41
C VAL A 2 7.82 -12.11 31.12
N ALA A 3 7.09 -11.64 32.15
CA ALA A 3 6.08 -12.45 32.85
C ALA A 3 4.84 -12.77 32.00
N THR A 4 4.51 -11.91 31.03
CA THR A 4 3.36 -12.07 30.13
C THR A 4 3.67 -13.05 29.00
N LEU A 5 4.92 -13.05 28.51
CA LEU A 5 5.41 -14.02 27.53
C LEU A 5 5.51 -15.43 28.11
N ARG A 6 5.86 -15.56 29.41
CA ARG A 6 5.98 -16.88 30.07
C ARG A 6 4.63 -17.56 30.28
N ARG A 7 3.57 -16.81 30.61
CA ARG A 7 2.20 -17.35 30.70
C ARG A 7 1.65 -17.82 29.36
N LEU A 8 1.93 -17.10 28.27
CA LEU A 8 1.53 -17.49 26.92
C LEU A 8 2.22 -18.77 26.45
N THR A 9 3.47 -19.02 26.84
CA THR A 9 4.17 -20.27 26.52
C THR A 9 3.65 -21.46 27.32
N ASP A 10 3.27 -21.26 28.58
CA ASP A 10 2.75 -22.35 29.43
C ASP A 10 1.33 -22.77 29.01
N ASP A 11 0.49 -21.82 28.57
CA ASP A 11 -0.85 -22.10 28.04
C ASP A 11 -0.80 -22.87 26.70
N ILE A 12 0.18 -22.58 25.83
CA ILE A 12 0.38 -23.27 24.54
C ILE A 12 0.87 -24.72 24.75
N ILE A 13 1.73 -24.96 25.74
CA ILE A 13 2.26 -26.31 26.02
C ILE A 13 1.16 -27.21 26.63
N LEU A 14 0.26 -26.66 27.44
CA LEU A 14 -0.90 -27.38 27.97
C LEU A 14 -1.93 -27.72 26.89
N GLU A 15 -2.14 -26.84 25.92
CA GLU A 15 -3.04 -27.11 24.77
C GLU A 15 -2.47 -28.20 23.84
N MET A 16 -1.14 -28.35 23.77
CA MET A 16 -0.48 -29.39 22.98
C MET A 16 -0.48 -30.78 23.63
N SER A 17 -0.63 -30.89 24.95
CA SER A 17 -0.61 -32.18 25.66
C SER A 17 -1.97 -32.89 25.76
N ALA A 18 -3.07 -32.24 25.37
CA ALA A 18 -4.43 -32.75 25.56
C ALA A 18 -5.04 -33.55 24.39
N LYS A 19 -4.26 -33.92 23.36
CA LYS A 19 -4.76 -34.78 22.26
C LYS A 19 -4.38 -36.25 22.48
N LYS A 20 -5.17 -36.90 23.34
CA LYS A 20 -5.12 -38.34 23.64
C LYS A 20 -5.40 -39.17 22.37
N ARG A 21 -4.63 -40.24 22.22
CA ARG A 21 -4.67 -41.28 21.17
C ARG A 21 -6.09 -41.72 20.80
N VAL A 22 -6.37 -41.75 19.50
CA VAL A 22 -7.41 -42.61 18.91
C VAL A 22 -6.70 -43.53 17.93
N ASN A 23 -6.60 -44.80 18.30
CA ASN A 23 -6.26 -45.88 17.37
C ASN A 23 -7.41 -46.03 16.40
N ASN A 24 -7.18 -45.79 15.11
CA ASN A 24 -8.04 -46.28 14.04
C ASN A 24 -7.13 -46.73 12.89
N SER A 25 -7.01 -48.04 12.72
CA SER A 25 -6.46 -48.65 11.52
C SER A 25 -7.43 -48.42 10.37
N VAL A 26 -7.23 -47.35 9.60
CA VAL A 26 -7.98 -47.10 8.37
C VAL A 26 -7.20 -47.71 7.22
N ASN A 27 -7.66 -48.87 6.74
CA ASN A 27 -7.09 -49.52 5.57
C ASN A 27 -7.48 -48.72 4.32
N TRP A 28 -6.52 -48.03 3.71
CA TRP A 28 -6.76 -47.29 2.46
C TRP A 28 -6.64 -48.25 1.27
N ASN A 29 -7.79 -48.61 0.67
CA ASN A 29 -7.80 -49.29 -0.62
C ASN A 29 -7.36 -48.32 -1.72
N PHE A 30 -6.07 -48.31 -2.04
CA PHE A 30 -5.52 -47.65 -3.21
C PHE A 30 -5.76 -48.55 -4.44
N ARG A 31 -6.58 -48.11 -5.40
CA ARG A 31 -6.67 -48.74 -6.72
C ARG A 31 -5.63 -48.08 -7.63
N PRO A 32 -4.59 -48.77 -8.10
CA PRO A 32 -3.74 -48.23 -9.15
C PRO A 32 -4.57 -48.20 -10.44
N ASN A 33 -4.70 -47.01 -11.05
CA ASN A 33 -5.35 -46.86 -12.34
C ASN A 33 -4.34 -47.21 -13.42
N ASP A 34 -4.60 -48.27 -14.16
CA ASP A 34 -3.79 -48.74 -15.28
C ASP A 34 -4.09 -47.90 -16.54
N ASN A 35 -3.03 -47.54 -17.25
CA ASN A 35 -2.91 -46.99 -18.60
C ASN A 35 -4.16 -46.32 -19.23
N GLY A 36 -4.24 -45.00 -19.10
CA GLY A 36 -5.09 -44.13 -19.91
C GLY A 36 -4.70 -42.68 -19.67
N GLU A 37 -4.48 -41.92 -20.75
CA GLU A 37 -4.06 -40.50 -20.75
C GLU A 37 -4.60 -39.70 -19.55
N GLN A 38 -3.68 -39.12 -18.77
CA GLN A 38 -4.03 -38.21 -17.67
C GLN A 38 -4.62 -36.91 -18.22
N LYS A 39 -5.92 -36.90 -18.52
CA LYS A 39 -6.70 -35.66 -18.50
C LYS A 39 -6.87 -35.28 -17.02
N PRO A 40 -6.40 -34.09 -16.57
CA PRO A 40 -6.51 -33.72 -15.17
C PRO A 40 -7.97 -33.51 -14.80
N THR A 41 -8.56 -34.50 -14.15
CA THR A 41 -9.88 -34.41 -13.55
C THR A 41 -9.80 -33.60 -12.25
N GLY A 42 -10.08 -32.29 -12.36
CA GLY A 42 -11.00 -31.59 -11.46
C GLY A 42 -10.54 -31.19 -10.05
N THR A 43 -9.38 -30.55 -9.89
CA THR A 43 -9.12 -29.68 -8.73
C THR A 43 -8.44 -28.37 -9.14
N LYS A 44 -8.78 -27.26 -8.46
CA LYS A 44 -8.14 -25.95 -8.72
C LYS A 44 -6.63 -26.06 -8.45
N PRO A 45 -5.78 -25.44 -9.28
CA PRO A 45 -4.34 -25.50 -9.09
C PRO A 45 -3.95 -24.90 -7.73
N THR A 46 -3.14 -25.63 -6.98
CA THR A 46 -2.63 -25.20 -5.68
C THR A 46 -1.46 -24.22 -5.85
N ARG A 47 -1.13 -23.49 -4.77
CA ARG A 47 0.09 -22.66 -4.75
C ARG A 47 1.31 -23.58 -4.68
N GLU A 48 2.36 -23.21 -5.40
CA GLU A 48 3.67 -23.85 -5.32
C GLU A 48 4.26 -23.73 -3.90
N PRO A 49 5.12 -24.67 -3.47
CA PRO A 49 5.75 -24.61 -2.16
C PRO A 49 6.62 -23.34 -2.04
N THR A 50 6.32 -22.51 -1.04
CA THR A 50 7.06 -21.28 -0.76
C THR A 50 8.44 -21.57 -0.17
N SER A 51 9.48 -20.94 -0.69
CA SER A 51 10.85 -21.04 -0.17
C SER A 51 11.01 -20.30 1.17
N ILE A 52 11.97 -20.71 2.02
CA ILE A 52 12.29 -20.01 3.29
C ILE A 52 12.64 -18.53 3.04
N LYS A 53 13.39 -18.23 1.96
CA LYS A 53 13.73 -16.85 1.58
C LYS A 53 12.49 -16.03 1.22
N GLU A 54 11.51 -16.66 0.58
CA GLU A 54 10.24 -16.03 0.20
C GLU A 54 9.39 -15.75 1.44
N ILE A 55 9.37 -16.67 2.41
CA ILE A 55 8.68 -16.47 3.69
C ILE A 55 9.26 -15.25 4.43
N PHE A 56 10.58 -15.17 4.55
CA PHE A 56 11.23 -14.02 5.20
C PHE A 56 10.92 -12.70 4.46
N LEU A 57 10.98 -12.71 3.12
CA LEU A 57 10.62 -11.54 2.32
C LEU A 57 9.16 -11.12 2.55
N LEU A 58 8.22 -12.08 2.61
CA LEU A 58 6.81 -11.80 2.90
C LEU A 58 6.61 -11.22 4.31
N MET A 59 7.38 -11.68 5.31
CA MET A 59 7.37 -11.08 6.65
C MET A 59 7.83 -9.63 6.62
N VAL A 60 8.96 -9.33 5.96
CA VAL A 60 9.46 -7.96 5.81
C VAL A 60 8.45 -7.07 5.08
N LEU A 61 7.88 -7.57 3.97
CA LEU A 61 6.85 -6.86 3.22
C LEU A 61 5.58 -6.62 4.04
N HIS A 62 5.19 -7.57 4.90
CA HIS A 62 4.06 -7.39 5.81
C HIS A 62 4.31 -6.25 6.80
N VAL A 63 5.51 -6.19 7.40
CA VAL A 63 5.91 -5.09 8.30
C VAL A 63 5.93 -3.75 7.53
N CYS A 64 6.51 -3.72 6.33
CA CYS A 64 6.55 -2.52 5.49
C CYS A 64 5.14 -2.05 5.10
N LYS A 65 4.24 -2.96 4.68
CA LYS A 65 2.84 -2.65 4.39
C LYS A 65 2.12 -2.08 5.62
N LYS A 66 2.31 -2.69 6.79
CA LYS A 66 1.70 -2.24 8.04
C LYS A 66 2.21 -0.85 8.47
N SER A 67 3.49 -0.58 8.28
CA SER A 67 4.10 0.73 8.57
C SER A 67 3.63 1.82 7.60
N LEU A 68 3.68 1.55 6.29
CA LEU A 68 3.36 2.54 5.26
C LEU A 68 1.85 2.84 5.16
N PHE A 69 1.01 1.80 5.21
CA PHE A 69 -0.45 1.91 5.01
C PHE A 69 -1.24 2.03 6.32
N PHE A 70 -0.64 2.63 7.35
CA PHE A 70 -1.41 3.12 8.48
C PHE A 70 -2.56 4.03 7.98
N ASN A 71 -3.72 3.97 8.65
CA ASN A 71 -4.92 4.69 8.23
C ASN A 71 -4.58 6.13 7.85
N THR A 72 -4.68 6.46 6.56
CA THR A 72 -4.11 7.73 6.04
C THR A 72 -4.80 8.94 6.65
N ASN A 73 -6.11 8.85 6.93
CA ASN A 73 -6.84 9.90 7.64
C ASN A 73 -6.28 10.11 9.06
N LEU A 74 -5.95 9.03 9.76
CA LEU A 74 -5.35 9.09 11.10
C LEU A 74 -3.91 9.62 11.02
N LYS A 75 -3.14 9.24 10.00
CA LYS A 75 -1.79 9.77 9.75
C LYS A 75 -1.81 11.28 9.48
N ILE A 76 -2.76 11.76 8.69
CA ILE A 76 -2.99 13.19 8.44
C ILE A 76 -3.36 13.91 9.75
N ALA A 77 -4.29 13.35 10.52
CA ALA A 77 -4.67 13.91 11.82
C ALA A 77 -3.47 13.97 12.79
N LEU A 78 -2.63 12.94 12.80
CA LEU A 78 -1.38 12.94 13.58
C LEU A 78 -0.40 13.99 13.09
N TYR A 79 -0.19 14.14 11.78
CA TYR A 79 0.70 15.18 11.25
C TYR A 79 0.24 16.59 11.59
N LEU A 80 -1.06 16.90 11.39
CA LEU A 80 -1.62 18.21 11.72
C LEU A 80 -1.64 18.45 13.23
N GLY A 81 -2.00 17.44 14.02
CA GLY A 81 -2.01 17.49 15.48
C GLY A 81 -0.62 17.71 16.06
N CYS A 82 0.39 16.95 15.59
CA CYS A 82 1.79 17.16 15.98
C CYS A 82 2.30 18.53 15.52
N LEU A 83 2.00 18.95 14.29
CA LEU A 83 2.35 20.29 13.81
C LEU A 83 1.78 21.39 14.70
N PHE A 84 0.54 21.27 15.15
CA PHE A 84 -0.09 22.27 16.00
C PHE A 84 0.46 22.22 17.44
N LEU A 85 0.32 21.05 18.09
CA LEU A 85 0.61 20.88 19.51
C LEU A 85 2.10 20.96 19.83
N VAL A 86 2.95 20.27 19.05
CA VAL A 86 4.40 20.25 19.32
C VAL A 86 5.02 21.59 18.96
N SER A 87 4.53 22.29 17.93
CA SER A 87 5.00 23.66 17.65
C SER A 87 4.64 24.64 18.76
N LEU A 88 3.43 24.53 19.34
CA LEU A 88 3.05 25.36 20.48
C LEU A 88 3.98 25.11 21.68
N ILE A 89 4.26 23.84 21.98
CA ILE A 89 5.21 23.48 23.04
C ILE A 89 6.62 24.01 22.74
N ALA A 90 7.08 23.91 21.49
CA ALA A 90 8.39 24.40 21.07
C ALA A 90 8.54 25.92 21.17
N ASP A 91 7.46 26.66 20.94
CA ASP A 91 7.45 28.12 21.06
C ASP A 91 7.49 28.56 22.55
N VAL A 92 6.98 27.73 23.47
CA VAL A 92 6.95 28.00 24.92
C VAL A 92 8.21 27.48 25.63
N LEU A 93 8.74 26.33 25.23
CA LEU A 93 9.91 25.68 25.84
C LEU A 93 11.08 25.68 24.85
N PRO A 94 12.16 26.44 25.09
CA PRO A 94 13.32 26.41 24.23
C PRO A 94 14.02 25.04 24.34
N PHE A 95 13.87 24.20 23.33
CA PHE A 95 14.55 22.91 23.26
C PHE A 95 16.08 23.09 23.19
N PRO A 96 16.86 22.20 23.84
CA PRO A 96 18.32 22.30 23.82
C PRO A 96 18.87 22.17 22.39
N LYS A 97 19.89 22.97 22.09
CA LYS A 97 20.53 23.01 20.77
C LYS A 97 21.27 21.70 20.51
N MET A 98 20.63 20.79 19.77
CA MET A 98 21.23 19.54 19.30
C MET A 98 21.73 19.70 17.85
N TYR A 99 22.45 18.71 17.32
CA TYR A 99 22.95 18.70 15.93
C TYR A 99 21.86 19.03 14.87
N LEU A 100 20.61 18.62 15.12
CA LEU A 100 19.45 18.87 14.26
C LEU A 100 18.96 20.32 14.25
N SER A 101 19.32 21.11 15.27
CA SER A 101 19.01 22.55 15.35
C SER A 101 19.87 23.37 14.39
N ARG A 102 21.00 22.83 13.91
CA ARG A 102 21.88 23.54 13.00
C ARG A 102 21.35 23.43 11.57
N SER A 103 21.13 24.57 10.91
CA SER A 103 20.54 24.64 9.57
C SER A 103 21.41 24.05 8.45
N ASP A 104 22.72 23.91 8.69
CA ASP A 104 23.71 23.31 7.79
C ASP A 104 23.85 21.79 7.96
N ASN A 105 23.04 21.16 8.83
CA ASN A 105 23.13 19.72 9.07
C ASN A 105 22.93 18.95 7.75
N ILE A 106 23.59 17.78 7.64
CA ILE A 106 23.57 16.98 6.41
C ILE A 106 22.14 16.64 5.97
N PHE A 107 21.23 16.45 6.94
CA PHE A 107 19.86 16.07 6.65
C PHE A 107 19.07 17.19 5.98
N ASN A 108 19.23 18.42 6.46
CA ASN A 108 18.57 19.59 5.89
C ASN A 108 19.16 19.92 4.51
N ARG A 109 20.49 19.85 4.38
CA ARG A 109 21.17 20.22 3.14
C ARG A 109 20.96 19.21 2.00
N VAL A 110 20.94 17.91 2.31
CA VAL A 110 20.83 16.84 1.30
C VAL A 110 19.41 16.36 1.12
N PHE A 111 18.67 16.07 2.21
CA PHE A 111 17.34 15.49 2.10
C PHE A 111 16.26 16.54 1.91
N VAL A 112 16.25 17.60 2.72
CA VAL A 112 15.15 18.58 2.66
C VAL A 112 15.26 19.46 1.42
N LYS A 113 16.46 19.98 1.11
CA LYS A 113 16.67 20.83 -0.07
C LYS A 113 16.39 20.13 -1.40
N PHE A 114 16.70 18.84 -1.51
CA PHE A 114 16.43 18.02 -2.69
C PHE A 114 15.26 17.05 -2.48
N ALA A 115 14.38 17.32 -1.52
CA ALA A 115 13.32 16.40 -1.08
C ALA A 115 12.45 15.92 -2.24
N TRP A 116 12.03 16.84 -3.11
CA TRP A 116 11.21 16.46 -4.27
C TRP A 116 11.96 15.58 -5.26
N GLY A 117 13.24 15.86 -5.50
CA GLY A 117 14.09 15.04 -6.36
C GLY A 117 14.19 13.60 -5.85
N TRP A 118 14.40 13.41 -4.55
CA TRP A 118 14.44 12.07 -3.95
C TRP A 118 13.10 11.33 -4.07
N ASN A 119 11.96 12.01 -3.85
CA ASN A 119 10.65 11.44 -4.08
C ASN A 119 10.50 10.93 -5.52
N LEU A 120 10.90 11.72 -6.50
CA LEU A 120 10.83 11.35 -7.92
C LEU A 120 11.76 10.18 -8.26
N VAL A 121 13.00 10.20 -7.78
CA VAL A 121 13.99 9.13 -8.04
C VAL A 121 13.49 7.77 -7.57
N ILE A 122 12.76 7.73 -6.45
CA ILE A 122 12.23 6.47 -5.88
C ILE A 122 10.88 6.10 -6.51
N LEU A 123 9.96 7.07 -6.64
CA LEU A 123 8.60 6.80 -7.12
C LEU A 123 8.51 6.55 -8.62
N LEU A 124 9.29 7.26 -9.44
CA LEU A 124 9.25 7.11 -10.88
C LEU A 124 9.51 5.66 -11.34
N PRO A 125 10.60 4.98 -10.94
CA PRO A 125 10.81 3.58 -11.32
C PRO A 125 9.74 2.66 -10.73
N PHE A 126 9.25 2.93 -9.51
CA PHE A 126 8.18 2.14 -8.90
C PHE A 126 6.86 2.23 -9.70
N VAL A 127 6.45 3.44 -10.10
CA VAL A 127 5.23 3.67 -10.90
C VAL A 127 5.39 3.08 -12.31
N ILE A 128 6.56 3.22 -12.93
CA ILE A 128 6.84 2.61 -14.25
C ILE A 128 6.72 1.09 -14.16
N PHE A 129 7.42 0.43 -13.24
CA PHE A 129 7.39 -1.03 -13.15
C PHE A 129 6.03 -1.57 -12.78
N THR A 130 5.32 -0.94 -11.84
CA THR A 130 3.97 -1.37 -11.48
C THR A 130 3.00 -1.17 -12.65
N SER A 131 3.06 -0.04 -13.35
CA SER A 131 2.19 0.25 -14.49
C SER A 131 2.44 -0.62 -15.72
N LEU A 132 3.69 -1.02 -15.98
CA LEU A 132 4.00 -2.00 -17.02
C LEU A 132 3.27 -3.32 -16.79
N VAL A 133 3.12 -3.74 -15.53
CA VAL A 133 2.41 -4.98 -15.18
C VAL A 133 0.90 -4.79 -15.36
N TYR A 134 0.25 -3.87 -14.64
CA TYR A 134 -1.21 -3.79 -14.66
C TYR A 134 -1.81 -3.16 -15.92
N CYS A 135 -1.03 -2.46 -16.75
CA CYS A 135 -1.45 -1.99 -18.08
C CYS A 135 -0.99 -2.91 -19.22
N CYS A 136 -0.41 -4.08 -18.93
CA CYS A 136 0.01 -5.06 -19.94
C CYS A 136 0.97 -4.46 -21.00
N GLY A 137 1.80 -3.49 -20.62
CA GLY A 137 2.75 -2.81 -21.52
C GLY A 137 2.17 -1.70 -22.41
N ASP A 138 0.90 -1.33 -22.27
CA ASP A 138 0.30 -0.25 -23.05
C ASP A 138 0.87 1.12 -22.66
N LYS A 139 1.83 1.59 -23.46
CA LYS A 139 2.55 2.86 -23.23
C LYS A 139 1.63 4.07 -23.20
N GLN A 140 0.54 4.07 -23.97
CA GLN A 140 -0.38 5.21 -24.01
C GLN A 140 -1.17 5.34 -22.71
N LYS A 141 -1.68 4.22 -22.18
CA LYS A 141 -2.36 4.21 -20.87
C LYS A 141 -1.40 4.60 -19.75
N ILE A 142 -0.16 4.09 -19.80
CA ILE A 142 0.89 4.42 -18.82
C ILE A 142 1.17 5.92 -18.78
N ALA A 143 1.41 6.53 -19.95
CA ALA A 143 1.69 7.96 -20.04
C ALA A 143 0.49 8.80 -19.58
N LYS A 144 -0.72 8.53 -20.10
CA LYS A 144 -1.93 9.32 -19.84
C LYS A 144 -2.42 9.22 -18.40
N HIS A 145 -2.30 8.05 -17.76
CA HIS A 145 -2.92 7.84 -16.45
C HIS A 145 -1.92 7.74 -15.30
N HIS A 146 -0.68 7.29 -15.51
CA HIS A 146 0.25 7.05 -14.40
C HIS A 146 1.39 8.06 -14.38
N LEU A 147 2.03 8.34 -15.52
CA LEU A 147 3.05 9.38 -15.58
C LEU A 147 2.47 10.79 -15.45
N LEU A 148 1.26 11.03 -15.98
CA LEU A 148 0.57 12.30 -15.79
C LEU A 148 0.34 12.64 -14.31
N ARG A 149 0.11 11.65 -13.42
CA ARG A 149 -0.04 11.91 -11.97
C ARG A 149 1.24 12.48 -11.37
N ILE A 150 2.40 11.96 -11.76
CA ILE A 150 3.71 12.46 -11.33
C ILE A 150 3.91 13.88 -11.86
N GLY A 151 3.50 14.16 -13.10
CA GLY A 151 3.53 15.49 -13.69
C GLY A 151 2.64 16.49 -12.93
N ILE A 152 1.39 16.11 -12.63
CA ILE A 152 0.45 16.94 -11.84
C ILE A 152 1.01 17.19 -10.43
N ALA A 153 1.57 16.17 -9.78
CA ALA A 153 2.16 16.32 -8.47
C ALA A 153 3.37 17.28 -8.48
N THR A 154 4.20 17.20 -9.52
CA THR A 154 5.34 18.11 -9.72
C THR A 154 4.89 19.54 -9.97
N PHE A 155 3.81 19.72 -10.74
CA PHE A 155 3.18 21.02 -10.94
C PHE A 155 2.70 21.63 -9.62
N PHE A 156 1.97 20.87 -8.78
CA PHE A 156 1.50 21.39 -7.50
C PHE A 156 2.63 21.71 -6.53
N TRP A 157 3.68 20.89 -6.49
CA TRP A 157 4.88 21.19 -5.72
C TRP A 157 5.52 22.52 -6.17
N TRP A 158 5.73 22.68 -7.49
CA TRP A 158 6.29 23.90 -8.06
C TRP A 158 5.39 25.11 -7.82
N PHE A 159 4.07 24.96 -7.97
CA PHE A 159 3.07 26.00 -7.74
C PHE A 159 3.11 26.49 -6.30
N TRP A 160 3.00 25.60 -5.32
CA TRP A 160 2.98 26.00 -3.90
C TRP A 160 4.30 26.59 -3.44
N THR A 161 5.44 26.01 -3.83
CA THR A 161 6.75 26.57 -3.48
C THR A 161 6.99 27.94 -4.10
N THR A 162 6.53 28.16 -5.34
CA THR A 162 6.57 29.48 -5.98
C THR A 162 5.62 30.46 -5.29
N LEU A 163 4.41 30.01 -4.94
CA LEU A 163 3.41 30.82 -4.24
C LEU A 163 3.91 31.25 -2.86
N PHE A 164 4.56 30.38 -2.09
CA PHE A 164 5.14 30.74 -0.79
C PHE A 164 6.20 31.82 -0.92
N ASN A 165 7.11 31.69 -1.91
CA ASN A 165 8.09 32.73 -2.20
C ASN A 165 7.44 34.06 -2.61
N TYR A 166 6.35 34.00 -3.38
CA TYR A 166 5.59 35.19 -3.78
C TYR A 166 4.90 35.87 -2.59
N VAL A 167 4.28 35.09 -1.70
CA VAL A 167 3.65 35.59 -0.47
C VAL A 167 4.69 36.26 0.43
N GLU A 168 5.82 35.62 0.67
CA GLU A 168 6.90 36.17 1.50
C GLU A 168 7.47 37.50 0.91
N ALA A 169 7.61 37.57 -0.41
CA ALA A 169 8.07 38.77 -1.11
C ALA A 169 7.03 39.90 -1.14
N SER A 170 5.74 39.57 -1.11
CA SER A 170 4.64 40.56 -1.20
C SER A 170 4.25 41.14 0.16
N PHE A 171 4.21 40.30 1.19
CA PHE A 171 3.80 40.71 2.54
C PHE A 171 4.96 41.12 3.44
N GLY A 172 6.21 40.86 3.01
CA GLY A 172 7.38 41.22 3.78
C GLY A 172 7.78 42.69 3.66
N LYS A 173 8.56 43.15 4.62
CA LYS A 173 9.14 44.49 4.66
C LYS A 173 10.64 44.40 4.90
N CYS A 174 11.38 45.27 4.23
CA CYS A 174 12.80 45.42 4.52
C CYS A 174 12.98 46.11 5.88
N GLY A 175 14.01 45.72 6.64
CA GLY A 175 14.41 46.43 7.85
C GLY A 175 14.76 47.91 7.60
N ASN A 176 15.05 48.28 6.35
CA ASN A 176 15.26 49.65 5.90
C ASN A 176 14.21 50.03 4.84
N LEU A 177 13.42 51.07 5.13
CA LEU A 177 12.32 51.56 4.26
C LEU A 177 12.78 52.06 2.87
N LYS A 178 14.10 52.29 2.69
CA LYS A 178 14.68 52.70 1.40
C LYS A 178 14.59 51.63 0.30
N PHE A 179 14.41 50.36 0.68
CA PHE A 179 14.38 49.26 -0.28
C PHE A 179 13.02 48.56 -0.24
N PRO A 180 12.11 48.86 -1.18
CA PRO A 180 10.75 48.31 -1.17
C PRO A 180 10.68 46.86 -1.66
N THR A 181 11.74 46.33 -2.29
CA THR A 181 11.72 44.97 -2.87
C THR A 181 12.69 44.03 -2.14
N LYS A 182 12.28 42.77 -1.95
CA LYS A 182 13.08 41.71 -1.30
C LYS A 182 14.49 41.60 -1.90
N GLY A 183 14.57 41.59 -3.23
CA GLY A 183 15.86 41.45 -3.93
C GLY A 183 16.82 42.62 -3.72
N THR A 184 16.33 43.86 -3.66
CA THR A 184 17.19 45.04 -3.41
C THR A 184 17.60 45.14 -1.93
N CYS A 185 16.68 44.81 -1.02
CA CYS A 185 16.94 44.75 0.42
C CYS A 185 18.04 43.74 0.77
N LEU A 186 17.94 42.50 0.27
CA LEU A 186 18.91 41.44 0.54
C LEU A 186 20.28 41.72 -0.11
N ARG A 187 20.31 42.32 -1.31
CA ARG A 187 21.56 42.74 -1.96
C ARG A 187 22.27 43.87 -1.20
N ALA A 188 21.51 44.74 -0.54
CA ALA A 188 22.05 45.78 0.34
C ALA A 188 22.51 45.24 1.71
N GLY A 189 22.38 43.93 1.96
CA GLY A 189 22.77 43.29 3.22
C GLY A 189 21.77 43.51 4.36
N HIS A 190 20.55 43.97 4.05
CA HIS A 190 19.50 44.19 5.04
C HIS A 190 18.61 42.96 5.22
N LEU A 191 18.05 42.79 6.42
CA LEU A 191 17.13 41.70 6.75
C LEU A 191 15.74 41.98 6.16
N TRP A 192 15.14 40.97 5.53
CA TRP A 192 13.76 41.01 5.05
C TRP A 192 12.86 40.32 6.08
N ASN A 193 11.98 41.08 6.72
CA ASN A 193 11.00 40.55 7.67
C ASN A 193 9.70 40.26 6.91
N GLY A 194 9.54 39.02 6.47
CA GLY A 194 8.35 38.53 5.78
C GLY A 194 7.71 37.36 6.51
N PHE A 195 6.46 37.09 6.15
CA PHE A 195 5.77 35.88 6.57
C PHE A 195 6.25 34.71 5.73
N ASP A 196 7.13 33.87 6.27
CA ASP A 196 7.80 32.78 5.54
C ASP A 196 7.04 31.48 5.75
N LEU A 197 6.11 31.18 4.84
CA LEU A 197 5.38 29.92 4.83
C LEU A 197 6.35 28.74 4.72
N SER A 198 6.30 27.81 5.69
CA SER A 198 7.26 26.70 5.76
C SER A 198 7.09 25.73 4.58
N GLY A 199 7.90 25.96 3.53
CA GLY A 199 8.03 25.06 2.39
C GLY A 199 8.56 23.69 2.79
N HIS A 200 9.34 23.61 3.87
CA HIS A 200 9.85 22.36 4.43
C HIS A 200 8.73 21.51 5.05
N SER A 201 7.83 22.11 5.83
CA SER A 201 6.66 21.41 6.36
C SER A 201 5.74 20.92 5.23
N PHE A 202 5.53 21.77 4.22
CA PHE A 202 4.76 21.41 3.03
C PHE A 202 5.36 20.22 2.28
N ILE A 203 6.64 20.26 1.92
CA ILE A 203 7.26 19.21 1.08
C ILE A 203 7.35 17.86 1.80
N LEU A 204 7.56 17.87 3.12
CA LEU A 204 7.63 16.65 3.92
C LEU A 204 6.25 15.99 4.03
N ILE A 205 5.20 16.75 4.30
CA ILE A 205 3.84 16.19 4.39
C ILE A 205 3.33 15.80 3.00
N TYR A 206 3.46 16.69 2.01
CA TYR A 206 2.98 16.44 0.65
C TYR A 206 3.70 15.23 0.03
N GLY A 207 5.03 15.17 0.14
CA GLY A 207 5.83 14.05 -0.34
C GLY A 207 5.47 12.72 0.34
N SER A 208 5.28 12.73 1.67
CA SER A 208 4.82 11.57 2.44
C SER A 208 3.46 11.05 1.95
N LEU A 209 2.47 11.93 1.84
CA LEU A 209 1.14 11.55 1.36
C LEU A 209 1.17 11.03 -0.08
N PHE A 210 1.98 11.67 -0.93
CA PHE A 210 2.17 11.25 -2.32
C PHE A 210 2.80 9.85 -2.42
N LEU A 211 3.86 9.57 -1.63
CA LEU A 211 4.49 8.25 -1.54
C LEU A 211 3.48 7.17 -1.13
N ILE A 212 2.69 7.44 -0.08
CA ILE A 212 1.71 6.49 0.44
C ILE A 212 0.64 6.17 -0.61
N GLU A 213 0.12 7.19 -1.31
CA GLU A 213 -0.92 7.01 -2.33
C GLU A 213 -0.43 6.21 -3.54
N GLU A 214 0.70 6.57 -4.13
CA GLU A 214 1.25 5.85 -5.29
C GLU A 214 1.65 4.41 -4.92
N ALA A 215 2.11 4.18 -3.69
CA ALA A 215 2.45 2.84 -3.22
C ALA A 215 1.22 1.91 -3.02
N ARG A 216 -0.02 2.44 -2.91
CA ARG A 216 -1.21 1.61 -2.58
C ARG A 216 -1.48 0.48 -3.56
N CYS A 217 -1.00 0.59 -4.80
CA CYS A 217 -1.16 -0.44 -5.82
C CYS A 217 -0.57 -1.81 -5.42
N ILE A 218 0.32 -1.86 -4.41
CA ILE A 218 0.96 -3.10 -3.94
C ILE A 218 0.13 -3.90 -2.93
N MET A 219 -0.93 -3.32 -2.37
CA MET A 219 -1.68 -3.94 -1.26
C MET A 219 -2.16 -5.35 -1.59
N ASN A 220 -2.76 -5.51 -2.77
CA ASN A 220 -3.31 -6.77 -3.28
C ASN A 220 -2.46 -7.37 -4.41
N TRP A 221 -1.14 -7.10 -4.43
CA TRP A 221 -0.26 -7.54 -5.52
C TRP A 221 -0.21 -9.07 -5.69
N ASP A 222 -0.26 -9.82 -4.59
CA ASP A 222 -0.22 -11.28 -4.61
C ASP A 222 -1.50 -11.88 -5.25
N SER A 223 -2.62 -11.13 -5.25
CA SER A 223 -3.86 -11.51 -5.92
C SER A 223 -3.69 -11.60 -7.45
N ILE A 224 -2.77 -10.82 -8.03
CA ILE A 224 -2.48 -10.88 -9.48
C ILE A 224 -1.97 -12.27 -9.84
N ARG A 225 -1.06 -12.83 -9.03
CA ARG A 225 -0.50 -14.17 -9.24
C ARG A 225 -1.57 -15.26 -9.18
N ASP A 226 -2.47 -15.17 -8.20
CA ASP A 226 -3.57 -16.12 -8.05
C ASP A 226 -4.58 -16.00 -9.21
N SER A 227 -4.84 -14.78 -9.67
CA SER A 227 -5.72 -14.50 -10.82
C SER A 227 -5.14 -15.07 -12.11
N MET A 228 -3.82 -14.92 -12.35
CA MET A 228 -3.14 -15.50 -13.52
C MET A 228 -3.21 -17.03 -13.50
N ARG A 229 -2.99 -17.66 -12.35
CA ARG A 229 -3.08 -19.12 -12.21
C ARG A 229 -4.48 -19.65 -12.52
N LEU A 230 -5.52 -18.94 -12.08
CA LEU A 230 -6.91 -19.30 -12.37
C LEU A 230 -7.24 -19.15 -13.85
N GLU A 231 -6.79 -18.06 -14.48
CA GLU A 231 -7.01 -17.79 -15.90
C GLU A 231 -6.31 -18.82 -16.80
N GLU A 232 -5.06 -19.18 -16.50
CA GLU A 232 -4.30 -20.22 -17.20
C GLU A 232 -5.01 -21.59 -17.14
N TYR A 233 -5.56 -21.94 -15.98
CA TYR A 233 -6.39 -23.13 -15.82
C TYR A 233 -7.67 -23.07 -16.65
N ASN A 234 -8.41 -21.94 -16.61
CA ASN A 234 -9.66 -21.78 -17.36
C ASN A 234 -9.44 -21.92 -18.88
N ARG A 235 -8.38 -21.32 -19.42
CA ARG A 235 -8.01 -21.41 -20.84
C ARG A 235 -7.65 -22.84 -21.25
N THR A 236 -6.94 -23.57 -20.39
CA THR A 236 -6.57 -24.98 -20.63
C THR A 236 -7.78 -25.92 -20.53
N ALA A 237 -8.69 -25.66 -19.58
CA ALA A 237 -9.82 -26.54 -19.27
C ALA A 237 -11.03 -26.41 -20.23
N LYS A 238 -11.05 -25.43 -21.16
CA LYS A 238 -12.18 -25.14 -22.08
C LYS A 238 -13.57 -25.13 -21.41
N GLN A 239 -13.65 -24.85 -20.11
CA GLN A 239 -14.91 -24.90 -19.36
C GLN A 239 -15.55 -23.51 -19.28
N THR A 240 -16.76 -23.39 -19.81
CA THR A 240 -17.74 -22.28 -19.67
C THR A 240 -18.25 -22.16 -18.23
N ILE A 241 -17.37 -22.22 -17.23
CA ILE A 241 -17.76 -21.87 -15.87
C ILE A 241 -17.60 -20.36 -15.78
N GLN A 242 -18.75 -19.69 -15.76
CA GLN A 242 -18.98 -18.27 -15.47
C GLN A 242 -18.44 -17.88 -14.08
N GLN A 243 -17.13 -18.03 -13.83
CA GLN A 243 -16.41 -17.26 -12.83
C GLN A 243 -15.69 -16.17 -13.60
N SER A 244 -16.26 -14.97 -13.58
CA SER A 244 -15.66 -13.75 -14.13
C SER A 244 -14.34 -13.48 -13.41
N SER A 245 -13.27 -14.10 -13.89
CA SER A 245 -11.92 -13.81 -13.44
C SER A 245 -11.62 -12.38 -13.84
N SER A 246 -10.94 -11.63 -12.97
CA SER A 246 -10.56 -10.25 -13.21
C SER A 246 -9.78 -10.02 -14.52
N LEU A 247 -9.24 -11.11 -15.09
CA LEU A 247 -8.41 -11.17 -16.29
C LEU A 247 -9.15 -11.67 -17.55
N CYS A 248 -10.44 -12.07 -17.47
CA CYS A 248 -11.14 -12.68 -18.61
C CYS A 248 -11.33 -11.75 -19.82
N ASN A 249 -11.13 -10.44 -19.65
CA ASN A 249 -11.25 -9.45 -20.73
C ASN A 249 -9.93 -9.23 -21.50
N LEU A 250 -8.85 -9.92 -21.12
CA LEU A 250 -7.53 -9.77 -21.74
C LEU A 250 -7.34 -10.77 -22.87
N ASP A 251 -6.79 -10.30 -23.99
CA ASP A 251 -6.39 -11.15 -25.11
C ASP A 251 -5.26 -12.14 -24.73
N ASP A 252 -5.05 -13.18 -25.52
CA ASP A 252 -3.98 -14.17 -25.31
C ASP A 252 -2.58 -13.54 -25.38
N THR A 253 -2.41 -12.55 -26.27
CA THR A 253 -1.16 -11.79 -26.40
C THR A 253 -0.89 -10.89 -25.19
N GLU A 254 -1.92 -10.20 -24.69
CA GLU A 254 -1.85 -9.32 -23.52
C GLU A 254 -1.59 -10.12 -22.24
N PHE A 255 -2.19 -11.30 -22.10
CA PHE A 255 -1.99 -12.20 -20.97
C PHE A 255 -0.55 -12.74 -20.91
N SER A 256 0.00 -13.15 -22.06
CA SER A 256 1.39 -13.62 -22.15
C SER A 256 2.38 -12.50 -21.79
N THR A 257 2.09 -11.28 -22.25
CA THR A 257 2.87 -10.07 -21.93
C THR A 257 2.82 -9.75 -20.43
N LEU A 258 1.63 -9.86 -19.81
CA LEU A 258 1.44 -9.69 -18.38
C LEU A 258 2.29 -10.68 -17.57
N LYS A 259 2.28 -11.98 -17.93
CA LYS A 259 3.06 -13.02 -17.24
C LYS A 259 4.56 -12.70 -17.28
N CYS A 260 5.08 -12.38 -18.46
CA CYS A 260 6.47 -11.99 -18.67
C CYS A 260 6.88 -10.79 -17.81
N TYR A 261 6.07 -9.71 -17.82
CA TYR A 261 6.36 -8.53 -17.01
C TYR A 261 6.21 -8.76 -15.51
N TYR A 262 5.21 -9.55 -15.09
CA TYR A 262 5.02 -9.86 -13.68
C TYR A 262 6.22 -10.62 -13.11
N GLU A 263 6.66 -11.68 -13.78
CA GLU A 263 7.80 -12.50 -13.34
C GLU A 263 9.10 -11.69 -13.33
N LYS A 264 9.32 -10.86 -14.37
CA LYS A 264 10.52 -10.03 -14.48
C LYS A 264 10.57 -8.89 -13.47
N TYR A 265 9.48 -8.15 -13.27
CA TYR A 265 9.49 -6.90 -12.49
C TYR A 265 9.06 -7.04 -11.03
N THR A 266 8.32 -8.08 -10.64
CA THR A 266 7.88 -8.28 -9.25
C THR A 266 9.03 -8.24 -8.21
N PRO A 267 10.20 -8.86 -8.40
CA PRO A 267 11.28 -8.75 -7.41
C PRO A 267 11.76 -7.30 -7.23
N TYR A 268 11.89 -6.54 -8.34
CA TYR A 268 12.28 -5.13 -8.30
C TYR A 268 11.22 -4.26 -7.63
N ILE A 269 9.94 -4.50 -7.93
CA ILE A 269 8.81 -3.78 -7.29
C ILE A 269 8.81 -4.02 -5.78
N LYS A 270 9.00 -5.27 -5.34
CA LYS A 270 9.09 -5.62 -3.91
C LYS A 270 10.28 -4.94 -3.24
N GLY A 271 11.45 -4.91 -3.90
CA GLY A 271 12.64 -4.19 -3.40
C GLY A 271 12.43 -2.68 -3.29
N LEU A 272 11.91 -2.05 -4.34
CA LEU A 272 11.58 -0.62 -4.35
C LEU A 272 10.53 -0.26 -3.29
N PHE A 273 9.55 -1.14 -3.05
CA PHE A 273 8.56 -0.93 -1.99
C PHE A 273 9.20 -0.90 -0.59
N ILE A 274 10.18 -1.76 -0.32
CA ILE A 274 10.93 -1.73 0.94
C ILE A 274 11.70 -0.42 1.05
N VAL A 275 12.34 0.04 -0.03
CA VAL A 275 13.03 1.34 -0.07
C VAL A 275 12.06 2.49 0.22
N ILE A 276 10.86 2.49 -0.39
CA ILE A 276 9.80 3.48 -0.12
C ILE A 276 9.41 3.46 1.36
N ALA A 277 9.24 2.28 1.97
CA ALA A 277 8.86 2.17 3.37
C ALA A 277 9.94 2.71 4.32
N VAL A 278 11.23 2.43 4.06
CA VAL A 278 12.34 2.98 4.85
C VAL A 278 12.43 4.50 4.66
N PHE A 279 12.30 4.97 3.43
CA PHE A 279 12.34 6.38 3.09
C PHE A 279 11.19 7.16 3.74
N GLN A 280 10.00 6.55 3.84
CA GLN A 280 8.87 7.11 4.56
C GLN A 280 9.17 7.34 6.05
N ILE A 281 9.82 6.39 6.73
CA ILE A 281 10.20 6.54 8.14
C ILE A 281 11.17 7.71 8.32
N MET A 282 12.11 7.85 7.39
CA MET A 282 13.02 9.00 7.37
C MET A 282 12.26 10.32 7.16
N TRP A 283 11.25 10.36 6.31
CA TRP A 283 10.37 11.53 6.14
C TRP A 283 9.64 11.91 7.43
N ASP A 284 9.12 10.92 8.16
CA ASP A 284 8.43 11.12 9.43
C ASP A 284 9.40 11.71 10.49
N PHE A 285 10.64 11.24 10.53
CA PHE A 285 11.70 11.78 11.39
C PHE A 285 12.09 13.22 11.03
N MET A 286 12.21 13.51 9.74
CA MET A 286 12.54 14.86 9.26
C MET A 286 11.41 15.85 9.54
N LEU A 287 10.15 15.41 9.45
CA LEU A 287 9.00 16.23 9.83
C LEU A 287 9.05 16.59 11.31
N LEU A 288 9.32 15.62 12.19
CA LEU A 288 9.46 15.87 13.62
C LEU A 288 10.59 16.87 13.91
N SER A 289 11.74 16.71 13.25
CA SER A 289 12.87 17.64 13.39
C SER A 289 12.51 19.06 12.93
N THR A 290 11.76 19.19 11.83
CA THR A 290 11.31 20.48 11.29
C THR A 290 10.37 21.19 12.26
N ILE A 291 9.47 20.44 12.90
CA ILE A 291 8.51 20.96 13.88
C ILE A 291 9.22 21.52 15.12
N LEU A 292 10.28 20.84 15.59
CA LEU A 292 10.98 21.19 16.83
C LEU A 292 11.91 22.40 16.71
N TYR A 293 12.56 22.61 15.55
CA TYR A 293 13.71 23.53 15.48
C TYR A 293 13.56 24.73 14.53
N TYR A 294 12.61 24.74 13.60
CA TYR A 294 12.58 25.72 12.50
C TYR A 294 11.21 26.36 12.35
N HIS A 295 11.10 27.65 12.01
CA HIS A 295 9.84 28.41 11.77
C HIS A 295 8.91 28.62 12.97
N VAL A 296 8.02 29.61 12.84
CA VAL A 296 6.94 29.90 13.79
C VAL A 296 5.79 28.91 13.60
N MET A 297 5.03 28.62 14.67
CA MET A 297 3.90 27.68 14.62
C MET A 297 2.93 27.91 13.44
N ILE A 298 2.53 29.16 13.18
CA ILE A 298 1.54 29.47 12.13
C ILE A 298 2.08 29.18 10.71
N GLU A 299 3.35 29.45 10.48
CA GLU A 299 4.03 29.23 9.20
C GLU A 299 4.09 27.72 8.87
N LYS A 300 4.40 26.91 9.89
CA LYS A 300 4.42 25.44 9.80
C LYS A 300 3.03 24.89 9.50
N PHE A 301 2.02 25.40 10.20
CA PHE A 301 0.65 24.90 10.10
C PHE A 301 0.04 25.18 8.72
N LEU A 302 0.23 26.39 8.18
CA LEU A 302 -0.25 26.72 6.84
C LEU A 302 0.46 25.92 5.74
N GLY A 303 1.76 25.65 5.89
CA GLY A 303 2.50 24.73 5.02
C GLY A 303 1.95 23.29 5.07
N GLY A 304 1.60 22.80 6.27
CA GLY A 304 0.97 21.49 6.42
C GLY A 304 -0.45 21.43 5.85
N LEU A 305 -1.26 22.46 6.07
CA LEU A 305 -2.64 22.53 5.59
C LEU A 305 -2.72 22.56 4.06
N SER A 306 -1.87 23.35 3.41
CA SER A 306 -1.77 23.39 1.94
C SER A 306 -1.35 22.04 1.34
N ALA A 307 -0.46 21.29 2.00
CA ALA A 307 -0.09 19.94 1.58
C ALA A 307 -1.28 18.96 1.64
N VAL A 308 -2.02 18.97 2.76
CA VAL A 308 -3.22 18.13 2.95
C VAL A 308 -4.33 18.51 1.98
N LEU A 309 -4.56 19.81 1.77
CA LEU A 309 -5.53 20.32 0.81
C LEU A 309 -5.22 19.83 -0.60
N THR A 310 -3.96 19.94 -1.03
CA THR A 310 -3.51 19.48 -2.34
C THR A 310 -3.76 17.98 -2.51
N TRP A 311 -3.35 17.18 -1.53
CA TRP A 311 -3.60 15.74 -1.53
C TRP A 311 -5.10 15.41 -1.62
N TYR A 312 -5.93 16.10 -0.85
CA TYR A 312 -7.38 15.87 -0.85
C TYR A 312 -7.99 16.19 -2.22
N VAL A 313 -7.66 17.36 -2.78
CA VAL A 313 -8.14 17.77 -4.11
C VAL A 313 -7.70 16.78 -5.19
N THR A 314 -6.44 16.35 -5.21
CA THR A 314 -5.96 15.43 -6.25
C THR A 314 -6.50 14.02 -6.06
N TYR A 315 -6.28 13.38 -4.91
CA TYR A 315 -6.56 11.95 -4.74
C TYR A 315 -8.00 11.63 -4.34
N ARG A 316 -8.68 12.52 -3.61
CA ARG A 316 -10.06 12.28 -3.16
C ARG A 316 -11.10 12.86 -4.09
N MET A 317 -10.85 14.04 -4.66
CA MET A 317 -11.83 14.70 -5.52
C MET A 317 -11.57 14.46 -7.01
N TRP A 318 -10.35 14.69 -7.50
CA TRP A 318 -10.04 14.65 -8.93
C TRP A 318 -9.92 13.21 -9.44
N TYR A 319 -8.97 12.43 -8.93
CA TYR A 319 -8.65 11.10 -9.45
C TYR A 319 -9.74 10.05 -9.15
N CYS A 320 -10.68 10.36 -8.26
CA CYS A 320 -11.83 9.51 -7.97
C CYS A 320 -12.93 9.58 -9.03
N ARG A 321 -12.96 10.64 -9.86
CA ARG A 321 -14.02 10.79 -10.86
C ARG A 321 -13.79 9.83 -12.03
N PRO A 322 -14.82 9.06 -12.43
CA PRO A 322 -14.67 8.01 -13.46
C PRO A 322 -14.28 8.56 -14.84
N ASN A 323 -14.68 9.80 -15.15
CA ASN A 323 -14.41 10.45 -16.43
C ASN A 323 -13.18 11.37 -16.39
N ALA A 324 -12.55 11.54 -15.22
CA ALA A 324 -11.40 12.40 -15.09
C ALA A 324 -10.12 11.61 -15.36
N VAL A 325 -9.23 12.22 -16.14
CA VAL A 325 -7.85 11.77 -16.30
C VAL A 325 -7.01 12.59 -15.31
N PRO A 326 -6.06 11.99 -14.58
CA PRO A 326 -5.67 10.57 -14.52
C PRO A 326 -6.48 9.70 -13.53
N LYS A 327 -6.39 8.37 -13.69
CA LYS A 327 -7.06 7.36 -12.84
C LYS A 327 -6.30 7.10 -11.55
N MET A 328 -6.95 6.44 -10.58
CA MET A 328 -6.32 6.04 -9.32
C MET A 328 -5.14 5.07 -9.53
N PRO A 329 -4.13 5.08 -8.63
CA PRO A 329 -3.06 4.09 -8.66
C PRO A 329 -3.60 2.64 -8.57
N GLY A 330 -3.08 1.76 -9.43
CA GLY A 330 -3.51 0.35 -9.50
C GLY A 330 -4.73 0.08 -10.37
N GLU A 331 -5.34 1.09 -11.00
CA GLU A 331 -6.32 0.89 -12.07
C GLU A 331 -5.62 0.72 -13.42
N GLY A 332 -5.76 -0.46 -14.03
CA GLY A 332 -5.14 -0.82 -15.30
C GLY A 332 -6.10 -1.47 -16.29
N SER A 333 -5.56 -2.30 -17.17
CA SER A 333 -6.34 -3.12 -18.13
C SER A 333 -7.23 -4.15 -17.42
N PHE A 334 -6.90 -4.49 -16.17
CA PHE A 334 -7.69 -5.38 -15.32
C PHE A 334 -7.76 -4.88 -13.87
N LYS A 335 -8.80 -5.28 -13.14
CA LYS A 335 -9.01 -4.92 -11.74
C LYS A 335 -8.55 -6.03 -10.81
N TYR A 336 -7.35 -5.91 -10.24
CA TYR A 336 -6.83 -6.86 -9.25
C TYR A 336 -6.98 -6.39 -7.80
N ALA A 337 -7.20 -5.08 -7.60
CA ALA A 337 -7.20 -4.45 -6.29
C ALA A 337 -8.55 -4.50 -5.54
N LYS A 338 -9.57 -5.23 -6.05
CA LYS A 338 -10.85 -5.37 -5.33
C LYS A 338 -10.59 -6.03 -3.97
N GLY A 339 -10.92 -5.30 -2.90
CA GLY A 339 -10.83 -5.78 -1.54
C GLY A 339 -11.53 -7.12 -1.39
N ALA A 340 -10.95 -7.97 -0.53
CA ALA A 340 -11.35 -9.34 -0.25
C ALA A 340 -12.83 -9.58 -0.60
N SER A 341 -13.08 -10.22 -1.75
CA SER A 341 -14.35 -10.88 -1.94
C SER A 341 -14.48 -11.81 -0.75
N LYS A 342 -15.44 -11.52 0.15
CA LYS A 342 -15.89 -12.51 1.13
C LYS A 342 -15.98 -13.83 0.35
N PRO A 343 -15.39 -14.94 0.83
CA PRO A 343 -15.59 -16.19 0.15
C PRO A 343 -17.10 -16.32 0.01
N VAL A 344 -17.58 -16.38 -1.23
CA VAL A 344 -18.97 -16.72 -1.48
C VAL A 344 -19.13 -18.03 -0.74
N LEU A 345 -19.78 -17.99 0.42
CA LEU A 345 -20.11 -19.17 1.18
C LEU A 345 -20.96 -19.93 0.19
N ARG A 346 -20.35 -20.93 -0.46
CA ARG A 346 -21.03 -21.77 -1.43
C ARG A 346 -22.19 -22.33 -0.63
N ARG A 347 -23.40 -21.85 -0.93
CA ARG A 347 -24.64 -22.29 -0.29
C ARG A 347 -24.87 -23.72 -0.73
N ASN A 348 -24.09 -24.64 -0.18
CA ASN A 348 -24.30 -26.07 -0.28
C ASN A 348 -25.30 -26.42 0.81
N ALA A 349 -26.55 -26.11 0.53
CA ALA A 349 -27.69 -26.85 1.05
C ALA A 349 -28.82 -26.59 0.06
N SER A 350 -28.92 -27.48 -0.93
CA SER A 350 -30.22 -27.78 -1.52
C SER A 350 -31.10 -28.28 -0.38
N PHE A 351 -31.83 -27.39 0.27
CA PHE A 351 -33.01 -27.78 1.04
C PHE A 351 -34.06 -28.18 0.01
N SER A 352 -34.04 -29.45 -0.39
CA SER A 352 -35.24 -30.10 -0.92
C SER A 352 -35.83 -30.92 0.22
N ASP A 353 -37.03 -30.52 0.59
CA ASP A 353 -38.06 -31.27 1.29
C ASP A 353 -37.72 -32.74 1.67
N ASN A 354 -37.68 -32.99 2.98
CA ASN A 354 -37.83 -34.31 3.62
C ASN A 354 -36.86 -35.47 3.29
N ARG A 355 -35.59 -35.25 2.94
CA ARG A 355 -34.60 -36.36 2.93
C ARG A 355 -33.27 -36.00 3.59
N HIS A 356 -32.80 -36.92 4.44
CA HIS A 356 -31.59 -36.89 5.28
C HIS A 356 -30.36 -36.21 4.65
N PRO A 357 -29.46 -35.61 5.45
CA PRO A 357 -28.27 -34.93 4.94
C PRO A 357 -27.36 -35.90 4.19
N ILE A 358 -27.03 -35.55 2.94
CA ILE A 358 -26.15 -36.32 2.04
C ILE A 358 -24.80 -35.63 1.95
N PHE A 359 -23.70 -36.38 2.11
CA PHE A 359 -22.35 -35.91 1.84
C PHE A 359 -21.67 -36.81 0.81
N LYS A 360 -21.19 -36.22 -0.29
CA LYS A 360 -20.61 -36.93 -1.46
C LYS A 360 -21.48 -38.10 -1.96
N GLY A 361 -22.80 -37.90 -2.03
CA GLY A 361 -23.72 -38.90 -2.57
C GLY A 361 -24.05 -40.06 -1.61
N ARG A 362 -23.59 -40.05 -0.36
CA ARG A 362 -24.06 -40.97 0.69
C ARG A 362 -24.85 -40.23 1.77
N VAL A 363 -25.93 -40.86 2.21
CA VAL A 363 -26.75 -40.38 3.33
C VAL A 363 -25.95 -40.56 4.62
N ILE A 364 -25.88 -39.51 5.44
CA ILE A 364 -25.25 -39.58 6.78
C ILE A 364 -26.34 -39.99 7.77
N PHE A 365 -26.22 -41.19 8.33
CA PHE A 365 -27.01 -41.58 9.50
C PHE A 365 -26.27 -41.16 10.77
N THR A 366 -27.01 -40.65 11.76
CA THR A 366 -26.48 -40.46 13.11
C THR A 366 -26.46 -41.81 13.82
N LYS A 367 -25.51 -42.01 14.74
CA LYS A 367 -25.26 -43.29 15.43
C LYS A 367 -26.52 -43.88 16.12
N ALA A 368 -27.46 -43.04 16.53
CA ALA A 368 -28.75 -43.47 17.11
C ALA A 368 -29.71 -44.11 16.09
N GLN A 369 -29.49 -43.89 14.79
CA GLN A 369 -30.33 -44.37 13.70
C GLN A 369 -29.80 -45.67 13.08
N GLU A 370 -28.53 -46.01 13.36
CA GLU A 370 -27.90 -47.27 12.96
C GLU A 370 -28.39 -48.42 13.85
N ASP A 371 -28.57 -48.17 15.14
CA ASP A 371 -29.06 -49.16 16.13
C ASP A 371 -30.54 -49.54 15.92
N SER A 372 -31.34 -48.69 15.28
CA SER A 372 -32.75 -48.98 14.97
C SER A 372 -32.94 -49.79 13.67
N ILE A 373 -31.95 -49.83 12.79
CA ILE A 373 -32.00 -50.61 11.54
C ILE A 373 -31.57 -52.07 11.78
N ILE A 374 -30.67 -52.30 12.74
CA ILE A 374 -30.15 -53.65 13.04
C ILE A 374 -31.15 -54.51 13.84
N ILE A 375 -32.10 -53.90 14.56
CA ILE A 375 -33.09 -54.63 15.38
C ILE A 375 -34.38 -54.96 14.59
N GLY A 376 -34.53 -54.42 13.37
CA GLY A 376 -35.73 -54.58 12.53
C GLY A 376 -35.54 -55.39 11.25
N SER A 377 -34.63 -56.37 11.22
CA SER A 377 -34.44 -57.32 10.11
C SER A 377 -34.66 -58.76 10.54
#